data_AF-A0AAW4BLD3-F1
#
_entry.id   AF-A0AAW4BLD3-F1
#
_cell.length_a   1.000
_cell.length_b   1.000
_cell.length_c   1.000
_cell.angle_alpha   90.00
_cell.angle_beta   90.00
_cell.angle_gamma   90.00
#
_symmetry.space_group_name_H-M   'P 1'
#
loop_
_entity.id
_entity.type
_entity.pdbx_description
1 polymer ?
#
loop_
_entity_poly.entity_id
_entity_poly.type
_entity_poly.pdbx_seq_one_letter_code
_entity_poly.pdbx_strand_id
1 'polypeptide(L)'
;IVTFPADAGLSPLYLVFSKPKVKPLEVGTYGELAPRSKKDGMDIDHIPSFKAVEKWATSDGQPLTEKELAELKKATHGIAIPHEVHKECSRTYGGRNQPEQSTVDSQDLRKAAQKDMEAIALCLQEHGYSQEEIEYSFDELHKLNE
;
A
#
# COMPACT_ATOMS: atom_id res chain seq x y z
N ILE A 1 10.25 -5.87 27.71
CA ILE A 1 10.02 -6.38 29.09
C ILE A 1 10.24 -5.19 30.01
N VAL A 2 9.23 -4.84 30.80
CA VAL A 2 9.42 -3.88 31.89
C VAL A 2 9.74 -4.70 33.13
N THR A 3 10.98 -4.60 33.58
CA THR A 3 11.47 -5.22 34.81
C THR A 3 11.45 -4.18 35.92
N PHE A 4 10.68 -4.46 36.97
CA PHE A 4 10.62 -3.63 38.16
C PHE A 4 11.79 -3.97 39.12
N PRO A 5 12.13 -3.07 40.06
CA PRO A 5 13.07 -3.37 41.13
C PRO A 5 12.72 -4.66 41.87
N ALA A 6 13.73 -5.44 42.27
CA ALA A 6 13.53 -6.78 42.83
C ALA A 6 12.71 -6.79 44.15
N ASP A 7 12.67 -5.66 44.85
CA ASP A 7 11.93 -5.42 46.09
C ASP A 7 10.49 -4.92 45.86
N ALA A 8 10.11 -4.62 44.62
CA ALA A 8 8.76 -4.14 44.30
C ALA A 8 7.68 -5.25 44.43
N GLY A 9 8.08 -6.53 44.49
CA GLY A 9 7.15 -7.66 44.57
C GLY A 9 6.28 -7.86 43.32
N LEU A 10 6.60 -7.18 42.22
CA LEU A 10 5.85 -7.23 40.96
C LEU A 10 6.51 -8.18 39.97
N SER A 11 5.72 -9.11 39.43
CA SER A 11 6.17 -9.97 38.33
C SER A 11 6.53 -9.15 37.08
N PRO A 12 7.54 -9.56 36.29
CA PRO A 12 7.88 -8.87 35.04
C PRO A 12 6.68 -8.77 34.10
N LEU A 13 6.42 -7.57 33.58
CA LEU A 13 5.34 -7.31 32.64
C LEU A 13 5.87 -7.32 31.20
N TYR A 14 5.26 -8.14 30.35
CA TYR A 14 5.50 -8.13 28.92
C TYR A 14 4.56 -7.14 28.24
N LEU A 15 5.04 -5.92 28.00
CA LEU A 15 4.35 -4.94 27.16
C LEU A 15 4.73 -5.16 25.70
N VAL A 16 3.74 -5.43 24.85
CA VAL A 16 3.87 -5.40 23.39
C VAL A 16 3.18 -4.14 22.89
N PHE A 17 3.94 -3.15 22.47
CA PHE A 17 3.41 -1.98 21.78
C PHE A 17 3.24 -2.33 20.30
N SER A 18 2.05 -2.81 19.92
CA SER A 18 1.70 -2.95 18.50
C SER A 18 1.19 -1.61 17.99
N LYS A 19 1.65 -1.19 16.81
CA LYS A 19 1.01 -0.11 16.06
C LYS A 19 -0.48 -0.43 15.86
N PRO A 20 -1.36 0.58 15.80
CA PRO A 20 -2.77 0.35 15.49
C PRO A 20 -2.88 -0.33 14.11
N LYS A 21 -3.98 -1.07 13.89
CA LYS A 21 -4.30 -1.59 12.56
C LYS A 21 -4.39 -0.44 11.54
N VAL A 22 -4.29 -0.77 10.25
CA VAL A 22 -4.61 0.20 9.20
C VAL A 22 -6.07 0.62 9.31
N LYS A 23 -6.34 1.88 9.02
CA LYS A 23 -7.71 2.38 8.82
C LYS A 23 -8.10 2.18 7.35
N PRO A 24 -9.39 2.01 7.05
CA PRO A 24 -9.86 2.10 5.67
C PRO A 24 -9.41 3.38 5.00
N LEU A 25 -8.97 3.26 3.75
CA LEU A 25 -8.45 4.35 2.91
C LEU A 25 -7.19 5.03 3.46
N GLU A 26 -6.54 4.45 4.47
CA GLU A 26 -5.26 4.97 4.96
C GLU A 26 -4.18 4.86 3.87
N VAL A 27 -3.49 5.97 3.63
CA VAL A 27 -2.42 6.07 2.63
C VAL A 27 -1.05 6.16 3.30
N GLY A 28 -0.04 5.60 2.63
CA GLY A 28 1.32 5.58 3.15
C GLY A 28 2.20 4.59 2.42
N THR A 29 3.43 4.43 2.90
CA THR A 29 4.36 3.45 2.32
C THR A 29 3.90 2.02 2.63
N TYR A 30 4.07 1.09 1.69
CA TYR A 30 3.72 -0.30 1.89
C TYR A 30 4.43 -0.94 3.10
N GLY A 31 5.70 -0.55 3.34
CA GLY A 31 6.48 -1.03 4.48
C GLY A 31 5.93 -0.61 5.84
N GLU A 32 5.15 0.49 5.88
CA GLU A 32 4.49 0.97 7.09
C GLU A 32 3.11 0.31 7.26
N LEU A 33 2.32 0.25 6.19
CA LEU A 33 0.94 -0.21 6.20
C LEU A 33 0.80 -1.74 6.26
N ALA A 34 1.55 -2.48 5.42
CA ALA A 34 1.38 -3.94 5.28
C ALA A 34 1.58 -4.72 6.61
N PRO A 35 2.54 -4.35 7.50
CA PRO A 35 2.67 -5.00 8.80
C PRO A 35 1.45 -4.82 9.72
N ARG A 36 0.67 -3.74 9.51
CA ARG A 36 -0.53 -3.38 10.27
C ARG A 36 -1.82 -3.95 9.65
N SER A 37 -1.76 -4.42 8.41
CA SER A 37 -2.86 -5.04 7.65
C SER A 37 -2.82 -6.57 7.76
N LYS A 38 -3.30 -7.13 8.88
CA LYS A 38 -3.20 -8.57 9.15
C LYS A 38 -4.51 -9.15 9.65
N LYS A 39 -5.10 -10.05 8.85
CA LYS A 39 -6.38 -10.74 9.14
C LYS A 39 -7.49 -9.76 9.51
N ASP A 40 -7.52 -8.62 8.83
CA ASP A 40 -8.47 -7.52 9.03
C ASP A 40 -9.33 -7.26 7.79
N GLY A 41 -9.18 -8.06 6.74
CA GLY A 41 -9.96 -7.93 5.50
C GLY A 41 -9.47 -6.80 4.60
N MET A 42 -8.32 -6.20 4.91
CA MET A 42 -7.73 -5.10 4.15
C MET A 42 -6.48 -5.57 3.42
N ASP A 43 -6.33 -5.11 2.18
CA ASP A 43 -5.10 -5.20 1.40
C ASP A 43 -4.49 -3.81 1.25
N ILE A 44 -3.16 -3.77 1.05
CA ILE A 44 -2.47 -2.54 0.66
C ILE A 44 -2.23 -2.61 -0.85
N ASP A 45 -3.02 -1.85 -1.61
CA ASP A 45 -2.85 -1.74 -3.06
C ASP A 45 -1.77 -0.70 -3.36
N HIS A 46 -0.77 -1.07 -4.15
CA HIS A 46 0.28 -0.16 -4.59
C HIS A 46 -0.27 0.74 -5.69
N ILE A 47 -0.18 2.05 -5.52
CA ILE A 47 -0.68 3.02 -6.49
C ILE A 47 0.42 4.07 -6.74
N PRO A 48 1.06 4.07 -7.93
CA PRO A 48 0.82 3.16 -9.05
C PRO A 48 1.28 1.73 -8.72
N SER A 49 0.82 0.74 -9.51
CA SER A 49 1.21 -0.65 -9.28
C SER A 49 2.73 -0.84 -9.17
N PHE A 50 3.16 -1.69 -8.22
CA PHE A 50 4.59 -1.91 -7.97
C PHE A 50 5.34 -2.39 -9.22
N LYS A 51 4.68 -3.10 -10.15
CA LYS A 51 5.31 -3.56 -11.39
C LYS A 51 5.67 -2.41 -12.33
N ALA A 52 4.87 -1.35 -12.36
CA ALA A 52 5.20 -0.14 -13.12
C ALA A 52 6.37 0.60 -12.47
N VAL A 53 6.40 0.69 -11.13
CA VAL A 53 7.51 1.29 -10.37
C VAL A 53 8.82 0.53 -10.57
N GLU A 54 8.78 -0.80 -10.51
CA GLU A 54 9.93 -1.68 -10.78
C GLU A 54 10.50 -1.41 -12.19
N LYS A 55 9.65 -1.37 -13.21
CA LYS A 55 10.08 -1.12 -14.60
C LYS A 55 10.63 0.28 -14.81
N TRP A 56 10.05 1.27 -14.15
CA TRP A 56 10.56 2.65 -14.18
C TRP A 56 11.96 2.70 -13.56
N ALA A 57 12.14 2.06 -12.40
CA ALA A 57 13.41 2.03 -11.70
C ALA A 57 14.53 1.30 -12.47
N THR A 58 14.18 0.33 -13.32
CA THR A 58 15.14 -0.41 -14.18
C THR A 58 15.21 0.11 -15.62
N SER A 59 14.63 1.28 -15.90
CA SER A 59 14.49 1.78 -17.29
C SER A 59 15.82 2.17 -17.95
N ASP A 60 16.86 2.39 -17.16
CA ASP A 60 18.24 2.63 -17.61
C ASP A 60 19.01 1.33 -17.93
N GLY A 61 18.35 0.17 -17.80
CA GLY A 61 18.93 -1.14 -18.04
C GLY A 61 19.75 -1.70 -16.88
N GLN A 62 19.77 -1.03 -15.71
CA GLN A 62 20.39 -1.57 -14.50
C GLN A 62 19.39 -2.45 -13.75
N PRO A 63 19.67 -3.76 -13.59
CA PRO A 63 18.80 -4.62 -12.80
C PRO A 63 18.94 -4.31 -11.31
N LEU A 64 17.83 -4.36 -10.58
CA LEU A 64 17.83 -4.29 -9.12
C LEU A 64 18.17 -5.65 -8.51
N THR A 65 18.95 -5.63 -7.43
CA THR A 65 19.10 -6.81 -6.56
C THR A 65 17.79 -7.13 -5.84
N GLU A 66 17.64 -8.35 -5.33
CA GLU A 66 16.47 -8.74 -4.54
C GLU A 66 16.25 -7.82 -3.31
N LYS A 67 17.34 -7.37 -2.69
CA LYS A 67 17.29 -6.45 -1.56
C LYS A 67 16.76 -5.08 -1.99
N GLU A 68 17.27 -4.52 -3.09
CA GLU A 68 16.80 -3.24 -3.62
C GLU A 68 15.35 -3.31 -4.05
N LEU A 69 14.93 -4.41 -4.69
CA LEU A 69 13.53 -4.63 -5.05
C LEU A 69 12.62 -4.67 -3.83
N ALA A 70 13.05 -5.33 -2.75
CA ALA A 70 12.29 -5.39 -1.50
C ALA A 70 12.18 -4.02 -0.83
N GLU A 71 13.26 -3.23 -0.81
CA GLU A 71 13.24 -1.86 -0.26
C GLU A 71 12.40 -0.92 -1.14
N LEU A 72 12.49 -1.01 -2.46
CA LEU A 72 11.65 -0.26 -3.40
C LEU A 72 10.17 -0.58 -3.17
N LYS A 73 9.82 -1.87 -3.00
CA LYS A 73 8.45 -2.30 -2.73
C LYS A 73 7.92 -1.72 -1.42
N LYS A 74 8.74 -1.70 -0.37
CA LYS A 74 8.37 -1.11 0.92
C LYS A 74 8.20 0.39 0.82
N ALA A 75 9.03 1.07 0.04
CA ALA A 75 8.98 2.52 -0.14
C ALA A 75 7.84 2.98 -1.05
N THR A 76 7.37 2.13 -1.97
CA THR A 76 6.25 2.46 -2.85
C THR A 76 4.98 2.69 -2.03
N HIS A 77 4.31 3.81 -2.28
CA HIS A 77 3.08 4.18 -1.61
C HIS A 77 1.91 3.30 -2.06
N GLY A 78 0.92 3.22 -1.18
CA GLY A 78 -0.31 2.52 -1.43
C GLY A 78 -1.42 3.00 -0.52
N ILE A 79 -2.58 2.37 -0.70
CA ILE A 79 -3.80 2.66 0.05
C ILE A 79 -4.36 1.36 0.64
N ALA A 80 -4.84 1.44 1.88
CA ALA A 80 -5.54 0.33 2.52
C ALA A 80 -6.99 0.25 2.01
N ILE A 81 -7.31 -0.80 1.24
CA ILE A 81 -8.65 -1.03 0.68
C ILE A 81 -9.19 -2.42 1.07
N PRO A 82 -10.51 -2.62 1.10
CA PRO A 82 -11.08 -3.95 1.33
C PRO A 82 -10.52 -4.96 0.32
N HIS A 83 -10.22 -6.17 0.78
CA HIS A 83 -9.73 -7.26 -0.07
C HIS A 83 -10.65 -7.52 -1.28
N GLU A 84 -11.96 -7.40 -1.08
CA GLU A 84 -12.96 -7.56 -2.15
C GLU A 84 -12.81 -6.48 -3.22
N VAL A 85 -12.66 -5.21 -2.84
CA VAL A 85 -12.39 -4.09 -3.78
C VAL A 85 -11.09 -4.31 -4.54
N HIS A 86 -10.00 -4.65 -3.83
CA HIS A 86 -8.71 -4.90 -4.45
C HIS A 86 -8.82 -6.03 -5.48
N LYS A 87 -9.47 -7.12 -5.09
CA LYS A 87 -9.70 -8.27 -5.95
C LYS A 87 -10.61 -7.94 -7.11
N GLU A 88 -11.68 -7.18 -6.96
CA GLU A 88 -12.66 -7.01 -8.05
C GLU A 88 -12.24 -5.93 -9.04
N CYS A 89 -11.65 -4.83 -8.55
CA CYS A 89 -11.61 -3.58 -9.31
C CYS A 89 -10.21 -3.06 -9.61
N SER A 90 -9.18 -3.47 -8.86
CA SER A 90 -7.81 -3.06 -9.18
C SER A 90 -7.38 -3.60 -10.55
N ARG A 91 -6.82 -2.73 -11.40
CA ARG A 91 -6.40 -3.15 -12.76
C ARG A 91 -5.21 -4.10 -12.74
N THR A 92 -4.54 -4.26 -11.59
CA THR A 92 -3.28 -5.01 -11.49
C THR A 92 -3.36 -6.25 -10.61
N TYR A 93 -4.51 -6.47 -9.95
CA TYR A 93 -4.71 -7.63 -9.08
C TYR A 93 -4.72 -8.97 -9.85
N GLY A 94 -4.17 -10.00 -9.21
CA GLY A 94 -4.42 -11.40 -9.59
C GLY A 94 -4.03 -11.78 -11.02
N GLY A 95 -3.01 -11.13 -11.59
CA GLY A 95 -2.52 -11.41 -12.95
C GLY A 95 -3.11 -10.52 -14.06
N ARG A 96 -3.96 -9.53 -13.72
CA ARG A 96 -4.43 -8.53 -14.69
C ARG A 96 -3.35 -7.58 -15.19
N ASN A 97 -2.27 -7.41 -14.42
CA ASN A 97 -1.16 -6.53 -14.80
C ASN A 97 -0.31 -7.14 -15.91
N GLN A 98 -0.75 -6.97 -17.16
CA GLN A 98 -0.02 -7.50 -18.32
C GLN A 98 1.34 -6.80 -18.49
N PRO A 99 2.35 -7.49 -19.06
CA PRO A 99 3.65 -6.88 -19.31
C PRO A 99 3.57 -5.58 -20.12
N GLU A 100 2.74 -5.52 -21.16
CA GLU A 100 2.60 -4.33 -21.99
C GLU A 100 2.03 -3.15 -21.20
N GLN A 101 1.01 -3.41 -20.37
CA GLN A 101 0.39 -2.41 -19.51
C GLN A 101 1.41 -1.80 -18.53
N SER A 102 2.12 -2.64 -17.78
CA SER A 102 3.12 -2.16 -16.82
C SER A 102 4.31 -1.44 -17.49
N THR A 103 4.64 -1.77 -18.75
CA THR A 103 5.65 -1.02 -19.53
C THR A 103 5.15 0.36 -19.94
N VAL A 104 3.88 0.49 -20.33
CA VAL A 104 3.28 1.79 -20.65
C VAL A 104 3.14 2.63 -19.38
N ASP A 105 2.64 2.02 -18.30
CA ASP A 105 2.44 2.70 -17.03
C ASP A 105 3.76 3.14 -16.38
N SER A 106 4.88 2.44 -16.63
CA SER A 106 6.20 2.86 -16.13
C SER A 106 6.76 4.10 -16.83
N GLN A 107 6.21 4.50 -17.98
CA GLN A 107 6.64 5.72 -18.70
C GLN A 107 6.07 6.99 -18.07
N ASP A 108 4.96 6.87 -17.33
CA ASP A 108 4.29 7.97 -16.65
C ASP A 108 3.59 7.43 -15.40
N LEU A 109 4.35 7.33 -14.30
CA LEU A 109 3.88 6.82 -13.02
C LEU A 109 2.72 7.64 -12.45
N ARG A 110 2.69 8.95 -12.71
CA ARG A 110 1.60 9.84 -12.28
C ARG A 110 0.30 9.43 -12.97
N LYS A 111 0.34 9.27 -14.29
CA LYS A 111 -0.83 8.84 -15.07
C LYS A 111 -1.25 7.41 -14.74
N ALA A 112 -0.30 6.53 -14.46
CA ALA A 112 -0.59 5.17 -13.99
C ALA A 112 -1.34 5.18 -12.65
N ALA A 113 -0.88 6.00 -11.70
CA ALA A 113 -1.52 6.17 -10.40
C ALA A 113 -2.95 6.71 -10.54
N GLN A 114 -3.15 7.71 -11.40
CA GLN A 114 -4.47 8.26 -11.67
C GLN A 114 -5.43 7.19 -12.18
N LYS A 115 -5.02 6.41 -13.19
CA LYS A 115 -5.83 5.30 -13.66
C LYS A 115 -6.12 4.32 -12.51
N ASP A 116 -5.16 4.04 -11.61
CA ASP A 116 -5.26 3.11 -10.45
C ASP A 116 -6.36 3.54 -9.50
N MET A 117 -6.38 4.81 -9.17
CA MET A 117 -7.44 5.43 -8.38
C MET A 117 -8.80 5.38 -9.10
N GLU A 118 -8.85 5.74 -10.38
CA GLU A 118 -10.10 5.70 -11.18
C GLU A 118 -10.72 4.29 -11.23
N ALA A 119 -9.90 3.24 -11.35
CA ALA A 119 -10.37 1.87 -11.46
C ALA A 119 -11.05 1.34 -10.17
N ILE A 120 -10.60 1.80 -9.00
CA ILE A 120 -11.14 1.36 -7.71
C ILE A 120 -12.22 2.29 -7.14
N ALA A 121 -12.34 3.51 -7.67
CA ALA A 121 -13.22 4.56 -7.13
C ALA A 121 -14.68 4.12 -6.98
N LEU A 122 -15.29 3.58 -8.05
CA LEU A 122 -16.68 3.14 -8.02
C LEU A 122 -16.89 2.00 -7.01
N CYS A 123 -15.98 1.04 -6.96
CA CYS A 123 -16.09 -0.09 -6.05
C CYS A 123 -15.93 0.32 -4.58
N LEU A 124 -15.10 1.33 -4.31
CA LEU A 124 -15.03 1.94 -2.98
C LEU A 124 -16.37 2.59 -2.60
N GLN A 125 -17.01 3.32 -3.54
CA GLN A 125 -18.34 3.89 -3.30
C GLN A 125 -19.39 2.80 -3.04
N GLU A 126 -19.39 1.72 -3.83
CA GLU A 126 -20.29 0.58 -3.66
C GLU A 126 -20.04 -0.15 -2.32
N HIS A 127 -18.81 -0.12 -1.81
CA HIS A 127 -18.45 -0.59 -0.46
C HIS A 127 -18.81 0.39 0.67
N GLY A 128 -19.44 1.52 0.36
CA GLY A 128 -20.01 2.44 1.33
C GLY A 128 -19.07 3.58 1.78
N TYR A 129 -17.93 3.77 1.13
CA TYR A 129 -17.09 4.95 1.35
C TYR A 129 -17.71 6.16 0.65
N SER A 130 -17.70 7.30 1.34
CA SER A 130 -18.18 8.56 0.74
C SER A 130 -17.20 9.06 -0.33
N GLN A 131 -17.72 9.83 -1.29
CA GLN A 131 -16.89 10.46 -2.31
C GLN A 131 -15.81 11.35 -1.68
N GLU A 132 -16.13 12.07 -0.60
CA GLU A 132 -15.19 12.94 0.12
C GLU A 132 -14.02 12.14 0.74
N GLU A 133 -14.30 10.99 1.37
CA GLU A 133 -13.24 10.14 1.94
C GLU A 133 -12.31 9.57 0.86
N ILE A 134 -12.88 9.17 -0.28
CA ILE A 134 -12.14 8.64 -1.43
C ILE A 134 -11.25 9.73 -2.03
N GLU A 135 -11.83 10.89 -2.33
CA GLU A 135 -11.11 12.03 -2.93
C GLU A 135 -10.00 12.52 -2.00
N TYR A 136 -10.27 12.66 -0.70
CA TYR A 136 -9.25 13.01 0.29
C TYR A 136 -8.06 12.03 0.25
N SER A 137 -8.34 10.73 0.23
CA SER A 137 -7.30 9.70 0.25
C SER A 137 -6.52 9.67 -1.06
N PHE A 138 -7.19 9.85 -2.20
CA PHE A 138 -6.54 9.95 -3.51
C PHE A 138 -5.65 11.19 -3.62
N ASP A 139 -6.10 12.33 -3.12
CA ASP A 139 -5.30 13.55 -3.07
C ASP A 139 -4.06 13.39 -2.19
N GLU A 140 -4.20 12.76 -1.02
CA GLU A 140 -3.05 12.49 -0.14
C GLU A 140 -2.06 11.51 -0.79
N LEU A 141 -2.55 10.45 -1.43
CA LEU A 141 -1.71 9.49 -2.16
C LEU A 141 -0.99 10.13 -3.34
N HIS A 142 -1.68 11.02 -4.06
CA HIS A 142 -1.11 11.79 -5.14
C HIS A 142 0.02 12.70 -4.65
N LYS A 143 -0.20 13.43 -3.54
CA LYS A 143 0.84 14.28 -2.91
C LYS A 143 2.05 13.48 -2.45
N LEU A 144 1.86 12.26 -1.94
CA LEU A 144 2.97 11.38 -1.52
C LEU A 144 3.80 10.88 -2.71
N ASN A 145 3.22 10.82 -3.90
CA ASN A 145 3.88 10.34 -5.11
C ASN A 145 4.58 11.44 -5.94
N GLU A 146 4.43 12.72 -5.57
CA GLU A 146 5.16 13.86 -6.18
C GLU A 146 6.55 14.07 -5.56
#